data_AF-A0A2G8HXL8-F1
#
_entry.id   AF-A0A2G8HXL8-F1
#
_cell.length_a   1.000
_cell.length_b   1.000
_cell.length_c   1.000
_cell.angle_alpha   90.00
_cell.angle_beta   90.00
_cell.angle_gamma   90.00
#
_symmetry.space_group_name_H-M   'P 1'
#
loop_
_entity.id
_entity.type
_entity.pdbx_description
1 polymer ?
#
loop_
_entity_poly.entity_id
_entity_poly.type
_entity_poly.pdbx_seq_one_letter_code
_entity_poly.pdbx_strand_id
1 'polypeptide(L)'
;MNKAIDTIENKDSRPFWERWGDVIKAFLLRMTPAFVIRAFLRFDKRVDGALSFFVKHWGKTPFMISMSKKVQYLGIEKLWDKGPKAFIYFFLFYLVRDTILYIIIPIFFAKLTTS
;
A
#
# COMPACT_ATOMS: atom_id res chain seq x y z
N MET A 1 16.03 -41.54 -9.98
CA MET A 1 14.82 -41.52 -9.13
C MET A 1 14.95 -40.56 -7.96
N ASN A 2 16.04 -40.62 -7.16
CA ASN A 2 16.22 -39.75 -5.98
C ASN A 2 16.13 -38.25 -6.29
N LYS A 3 16.76 -37.79 -7.38
CA LYS A 3 16.72 -36.38 -7.81
C LYS A 3 15.31 -35.86 -8.13
N ALA A 4 14.41 -36.75 -8.56
CA ALA A 4 13.01 -36.41 -8.86
C ALA A 4 12.15 -36.39 -7.58
N ILE A 5 12.50 -37.20 -6.58
CA ILE A 5 11.86 -37.24 -5.27
C ILE A 5 12.27 -36.01 -4.46
N ASP A 6 13.55 -35.63 -4.48
CA ASP A 6 14.08 -34.41 -3.84
C ASP A 6 13.46 -33.13 -4.41
N THR A 7 13.14 -33.10 -5.71
CA THR A 7 12.49 -31.95 -6.35
C THR A 7 11.02 -31.82 -5.99
N ILE A 8 10.34 -32.92 -5.64
CA ILE A 8 8.95 -32.90 -5.18
C ILE A 8 8.90 -32.44 -3.72
N GLU A 9 9.80 -32.95 -2.87
CA GLU A 9 9.88 -32.59 -1.45
C GLU A 9 10.26 -31.12 -1.23
N ASN A 10 11.18 -30.58 -2.05
CA ASN A 10 11.56 -29.16 -2.02
C ASN A 10 10.42 -28.23 -2.53
N LYS A 11 9.50 -28.75 -3.35
CA LYS A 11 8.38 -27.98 -3.90
C LYS A 11 7.25 -27.80 -2.88
N ASP A 12 7.10 -28.75 -1.96
CA ASP A 12 6.07 -28.78 -0.91
C ASP A 12 6.45 -28.03 0.38
N SER A 13 7.75 -27.79 0.61
CA SER A 13 8.28 -27.03 1.76
C SER A 13 8.19 -25.51 1.63
N ARG A 14 7.62 -24.99 0.53
CA ARG A 14 7.40 -23.56 0.34
C ARG A 14 6.29 -23.03 1.26
N PRO A 15 6.42 -21.81 1.82
CA PRO A 15 5.41 -21.22 2.70
C PRO A 15 4.02 -21.26 2.05
N PHE A 16 2.97 -21.53 2.83
CA PHE A 16 1.63 -21.74 2.27
C PHE A 16 1.14 -20.59 1.37
N TRP A 17 1.57 -19.36 1.64
CA TRP A 17 1.29 -18.17 0.84
C TRP A 17 1.84 -18.24 -0.60
N GLU A 18 3.00 -18.86 -0.84
CA GLU A 18 3.56 -19.03 -2.18
C GLU A 18 2.80 -20.09 -2.97
N ARG A 19 2.42 -21.20 -2.31
CA ARG A 19 1.62 -22.27 -2.92
C ARG A 19 0.24 -21.79 -3.35
N TRP A 20 -0.46 -21.06 -2.48
CA TRP A 20 -1.74 -20.46 -2.81
C TRP A 20 -1.59 -19.28 -3.78
N GLY A 21 -0.49 -18.53 -3.71
CA GLY A 21 -0.19 -17.43 -4.61
C GLY A 21 -0.09 -17.85 -6.08
N ASP A 22 0.52 -18.99 -6.38
CA ASP A 22 0.63 -19.51 -7.75
C ASP A 22 -0.73 -19.97 -8.32
N VAL A 23 -1.55 -20.62 -7.50
CA VAL A 23 -2.90 -21.05 -7.87
C VAL A 23 -3.82 -19.84 -8.08
N ILE A 24 -3.75 -18.86 -7.18
CA ILE A 24 -4.50 -17.62 -7.27
C ILE A 24 -4.05 -16.82 -8.50
N LYS A 25 -2.74 -16.72 -8.78
CA LYS A 25 -2.21 -16.07 -10.00
C LYS A 25 -2.71 -16.77 -11.26
N ALA A 26 -2.65 -18.10 -11.32
CA ALA A 26 -3.11 -18.86 -12.48
C ALA A 26 -4.63 -18.69 -12.71
N PHE A 27 -5.42 -18.68 -11.63
CA PHE A 27 -6.86 -18.45 -11.68
C PHE A 27 -7.20 -17.00 -12.08
N LEU A 28 -6.53 -16.00 -11.47
CA LEU A 28 -6.68 -14.59 -11.84
C LEU A 28 -6.28 -14.34 -13.29
N LEU A 29 -5.12 -14.82 -13.74
CA LEU A 29 -4.66 -14.60 -15.12
C LEU A 29 -5.60 -15.24 -16.15
N ARG A 30 -6.24 -16.35 -15.79
CA ARG A 30 -7.23 -17.02 -16.65
C ARG A 30 -8.59 -16.29 -16.69
N MET A 31 -8.99 -15.68 -15.59
CA MET A 31 -10.30 -15.03 -15.45
C MET A 31 -10.26 -13.52 -15.74
N THR A 32 -9.08 -12.89 -15.73
CA THR A 32 -8.94 -11.44 -15.80
C THR A 32 -8.75 -10.98 -17.25
N PRO A 33 -9.67 -10.15 -17.79
CA PRO A 33 -9.51 -9.57 -19.11
C PRO A 33 -8.28 -8.66 -19.18
N ALA A 34 -7.58 -8.64 -20.31
CA ALA A 34 -6.36 -7.84 -20.51
C ALA A 34 -6.56 -6.33 -20.24
N PHE A 35 -7.79 -5.81 -20.33
CA PHE A 35 -8.12 -4.44 -19.96
C PHE A 35 -7.95 -4.17 -18.46
N VAL A 36 -8.33 -5.11 -17.60
CA VAL A 36 -8.23 -4.97 -16.14
C VAL A 36 -6.77 -5.00 -15.71
N ILE A 37 -5.97 -5.88 -16.29
CA ILE A 37 -4.51 -5.92 -16.04
C ILE A 37 -3.86 -4.59 -16.43
N ARG A 38 -4.21 -4.03 -17.60
CA ARG A 38 -3.69 -2.73 -18.05
C ARG A 38 -4.20 -1.55 -17.24
N ALA A 39 -5.41 -1.63 -16.68
CA ALA A 39 -5.94 -0.63 -15.75
C ALA A 39 -5.19 -0.69 -14.41
N PHE A 40 -4.95 -1.90 -13.90
CA PHE A 40 -4.20 -2.14 -12.68
C PHE A 40 -2.75 -1.66 -12.81
N LEU A 41 -2.05 -2.00 -13.88
CA LEU A 41 -0.68 -1.53 -14.13
C LEU A 41 -0.57 0.01 -14.26
N ARG A 42 -1.59 0.67 -14.81
CA ARG A 42 -1.64 2.14 -14.86
C ARG A 42 -1.93 2.75 -13.50
N PHE A 43 -2.74 2.08 -12.68
CA PHE A 43 -3.01 2.49 -11.32
C PHE A 43 -1.78 2.31 -10.44
N ASP A 44 -1.13 1.15 -10.51
CA ASP A 44 0.11 0.81 -9.80
C ASP A 44 1.20 1.86 -10.04
N LYS A 45 1.46 2.21 -11.32
CA LYS A 45 2.41 3.28 -11.69
C LYS A 45 2.04 4.66 -11.11
N ARG A 46 0.75 4.96 -10.96
CA ARG A 46 0.30 6.23 -10.33
C ARG A 46 0.48 6.19 -8.81
N VAL A 47 0.22 5.04 -8.20
CA VAL A 47 0.41 4.81 -6.76
C VAL A 47 1.89 4.87 -6.41
N ASP A 48 2.76 4.23 -7.19
CA ASP A 48 4.22 4.30 -7.01
C ASP A 48 4.76 5.73 -7.13
N GLY A 49 4.28 6.49 -8.13
CA GLY A 49 4.64 7.90 -8.28
C GLY A 49 4.17 8.75 -7.10
N ALA A 50 2.96 8.50 -6.60
CA ALA A 50 2.42 9.17 -5.43
C ALA A 50 3.18 8.79 -4.15
N LEU A 51 3.55 7.52 -3.97
CA LEU A 51 4.34 7.03 -2.85
C LEU A 51 5.75 7.63 -2.86
N SER A 52 6.43 7.63 -4.00
CA SER A 52 7.74 8.28 -4.19
C SER A 52 7.68 9.77 -3.85
N PHE A 53 6.66 10.48 -4.34
CA PHE A 53 6.44 11.88 -4.00
C PHE A 53 6.18 12.08 -2.50
N PHE A 54 5.40 11.19 -1.89
CA PHE A 54 5.07 11.25 -0.47
C PHE A 54 6.29 11.01 0.42
N VAL A 55 7.10 10.00 0.11
CA VAL A 55 8.36 9.69 0.81
C VAL A 55 9.36 10.83 0.65
N LYS A 56 9.53 11.35 -0.57
CA LYS A 56 10.43 12.49 -0.84
C LYS A 56 10.08 13.73 -0.02
N HIS A 57 8.80 13.97 0.21
CA HIS A 57 8.32 15.10 1.01
C HIS A 57 8.05 14.74 2.47
N TRP A 58 8.42 13.54 2.95
CA TRP A 58 8.15 13.07 4.31
C TRP A 58 6.67 13.17 4.73
N GLY A 59 5.74 13.06 3.78
CA GLY A 59 4.33 13.32 4.03
C GLY A 59 4.02 14.78 4.43
N LYS A 60 4.92 15.74 4.20
CA LYS A 60 4.71 17.17 4.45
C LYS A 60 4.34 17.93 3.19
N THR A 61 3.23 17.54 2.55
CA THR A 61 2.76 18.23 1.34
C THR A 61 2.20 19.62 1.69
N PRO A 62 2.32 20.64 0.82
CA PRO A 62 1.76 21.97 1.06
C PRO A 62 0.24 21.93 1.29
N PHE A 63 -0.43 21.02 0.60
CA PHE A 63 -1.85 20.72 0.82
C PHE A 63 -2.10 20.26 2.25
N MET A 64 -1.35 19.26 2.75
CA MET A 64 -1.48 18.79 4.12
C MET A 64 -1.24 19.92 5.13
N ILE A 65 -0.17 20.70 4.96
CA ILE A 65 0.16 21.78 5.89
C ILE A 65 -0.98 22.81 5.94
N SER A 66 -1.51 23.21 4.78
CA SER A 66 -2.64 24.16 4.73
C SER A 66 -3.92 23.56 5.30
N MET A 67 -4.14 22.25 5.15
CA MET A 67 -5.33 21.56 5.65
C MET A 67 -5.26 21.31 7.16
N SER A 68 -4.11 20.90 7.69
CA SER A 68 -3.88 20.78 9.13
C SER A 68 -4.06 22.13 9.82
N LYS A 69 -3.59 23.24 9.22
CA LYS A 69 -3.85 24.59 9.73
C LYS A 69 -5.34 24.96 9.67
N LYS A 70 -6.04 24.61 8.58
CA LYS A 70 -7.49 24.80 8.48
C LYS A 70 -8.26 23.99 9.53
N VAL A 71 -7.86 22.76 9.82
CA VAL A 71 -8.48 21.94 10.87
C VAL A 71 -8.24 22.53 12.25
N GLN A 72 -7.03 23.01 12.53
CA GLN A 72 -6.72 23.69 13.79
C GLN A 72 -7.56 24.96 13.99
N TYR A 73 -7.85 25.68 12.91
CA TYR A 73 -8.63 26.92 12.97
C TYR A 73 -10.15 26.72 12.95
N LEU A 74 -10.66 25.79 12.13
CA LEU A 74 -12.10 25.57 11.92
C LEU A 74 -12.69 24.45 12.80
N GLY A 75 -11.85 23.54 13.32
CA GLY A 75 -12.30 22.28 13.90
C GLY A 75 -12.71 21.27 12.82
N ILE A 76 -12.88 20.00 13.22
CA ILE A 76 -13.25 18.90 12.31
C ILE A 76 -14.68 19.06 11.79
N GLU A 77 -15.58 19.58 12.64
CA GLU A 77 -17.01 19.73 12.35
C GLU A 77 -17.26 20.72 11.20
N LYS A 78 -16.70 21.94 11.29
CA LYS A 78 -16.85 22.95 10.23
C LYS A 78 -16.04 22.63 8.96
N LEU A 79 -15.11 21.68 9.05
CA LEU A 79 -14.37 21.17 7.88
C LEU A 79 -15.26 20.25 7.04
N TRP A 80 -16.10 19.44 7.70
CA TRP A 80 -17.11 18.60 7.07
C TRP A 80 -18.12 19.45 6.29
N ASP A 81 -18.60 20.53 6.89
CA ASP A 81 -19.57 21.45 6.28
C ASP A 81 -19.05 22.17 5.02
N LYS A 82 -17.72 22.39 4.91
CA LYS A 82 -17.11 23.00 3.72
C LYS A 82 -17.00 22.05 2.53
N GLY A 83 -17.12 20.74 2.76
CA GLY A 83 -17.26 19.78 1.67
C GLY A 83 -16.64 18.42 1.97
N PRO A 84 -17.34 17.32 1.60
CA PRO A 84 -16.92 15.96 1.92
C PRO A 84 -15.62 15.56 1.20
N LYS A 85 -15.33 16.14 0.03
CA LYS A 85 -14.09 15.84 -0.71
C LYS A 85 -12.84 16.24 0.08
N ALA A 86 -12.82 17.43 0.65
CA ALA A 86 -11.67 17.94 1.40
C ALA A 86 -11.44 17.12 2.67
N PHE A 87 -12.52 16.72 3.33
CA PHE A 87 -12.47 15.81 4.48
C PHE A 87 -11.94 14.42 4.12
N ILE A 88 -12.41 13.82 3.02
CA ILE A 88 -11.93 12.51 2.56
C ILE A 88 -10.42 12.55 2.25
N TYR A 89 -9.94 13.60 1.59
CA TYR A 89 -8.49 13.77 1.37
C TYR A 89 -7.72 13.94 2.67
N PHE A 90 -8.24 14.72 3.62
CA PHE A 90 -7.64 14.88 4.95
C PHE A 90 -7.57 13.53 5.69
N PHE A 91 -8.66 12.76 5.68
CA PHE A 91 -8.78 11.47 6.33
C PHE A 91 -7.82 10.42 5.73
N LEU A 92 -7.85 10.23 4.41
CA LEU A 92 -6.94 9.33 3.69
C LEU A 92 -5.47 9.68 3.97
N PHE A 93 -5.15 10.97 4.03
CA PHE A 93 -3.81 11.43 4.31
C PHE A 93 -3.37 11.09 5.74
N TYR A 94 -4.22 11.34 6.75
CA TYR A 94 -3.93 11.01 8.14
C TYR A 94 -3.76 9.50 8.33
N LEU A 95 -4.57 8.70 7.64
CA LEU A 95 -4.48 7.25 7.66
C LEU A 95 -3.16 6.74 7.06
N VAL A 96 -2.74 7.29 5.92
CA VAL A 96 -1.44 6.96 5.30
C VAL A 96 -0.28 7.41 6.20
N ARG A 97 -0.33 8.61 6.78
CA ARG A 97 0.69 9.10 7.72
C ARG A 97 0.83 8.15 8.91
N ASP A 98 -0.27 7.78 9.55
CA ASP A 98 -0.25 6.90 10.73
C ASP A 98 0.20 5.48 10.36
N THR A 99 -0.17 4.99 9.19
CA THR A 99 0.34 3.71 8.66
C THR A 99 1.85 3.76 8.46
N ILE A 100 2.39 4.83 7.87
CA ILE A 100 3.83 4.97 7.68
C ILE A 100 4.54 5.06 9.04
N LEU A 101 4.06 5.94 9.93
CA LEU A 101 4.71 6.22 11.22
C LEU A 101 4.68 5.04 12.19
N TYR A 102 3.54 4.35 12.29
CA TYR A 102 3.32 3.34 13.32
C TYR A 102 3.43 1.89 12.84
N ILE A 103 3.36 1.64 11.54
CA ILE A 103 3.48 0.29 10.99
C ILE A 103 4.79 0.15 10.21
N ILE A 104 5.00 0.99 9.19
CA ILE A 104 6.14 0.82 8.27
C ILE A 104 7.47 1.10 8.97
N ILE A 105 7.57 2.18 9.74
CA ILE A 105 8.82 2.54 10.44
C ILE A 105 9.24 1.46 11.45
N PRO A 106 8.36 0.95 12.35
CA PRO A 106 8.75 -0.12 13.27
C PRO A 106 9.16 -1.41 12.56
N ILE A 107 8.46 -1.82 11.49
CA ILE A 107 8.83 -2.99 10.70
C ILE A 107 10.22 -2.80 10.06
N PHE A 108 10.51 -1.60 9.57
CA PHE A 108 11.81 -1.28 8.99
C PHE A 108 12.93 -1.38 10.03
N PHE A 109 12.75 -0.79 11.21
CA PHE A 109 13.72 -0.91 12.30
C PHE A 109 13.89 -2.35 12.80
N ALA A 110 12.80 -3.11 12.93
CA ALA A 110 12.85 -4.52 13.29
C ALA A 110 13.69 -5.32 12.29
N LYS A 111 13.48 -5.11 10.98
CA LYS A 111 14.28 -5.76 9.93
C LYS A 111 15.76 -5.38 9.96
N LEU A 112 16.08 -4.13 10.28
CA LEU A 112 17.49 -3.69 10.39
C LEU A 112 18.20 -4.26 11.62
N THR A 113 17.47 -4.50 12.72
CA THR A 113 18.03 -5.05 13.97
C THR A 113 18.12 -6.57 13.99
N THR A 114 17.25 -7.27 13.26
CA THR A 114 17.27 -8.75 13.15
C THR A 114 18.28 -9.27 12.12
N SER A 115 19.05 -8.39 11.47
CA SER A 115 20.07 -8.77 10.49
C SER A 115 21.46 -8.96 11.07
#